data_AF-A0AAV4H3Z0-F1
#
_entry.id   AF-A0AAV4H3Z0-F1
#
_cell.length_a   1.000
_cell.length_b   1.000
_cell.length_c   1.000
_cell.angle_alpha   90.00
_cell.angle_beta   90.00
_cell.angle_gamma   90.00
#
_symmetry.space_group_name_H-M   'P 1'
#
loop_
_entity.id
_entity.type
_entity.pdbx_description
1 polymer ?
#
loop_
_entity_poly.entity_id
_entity_poly.type
_entity_poly.pdbx_seq_one_letter_code
_entity_poly.pdbx_strand_id
1 'polypeptide(L)'
;MKRKRGYSGHIMRDSSGPLLQLSLEGKIEGKRGQGRPRKNWVDDVKEWSGSTSYGDTQRKAENREEWRDMVAGPKTALGYCRYKI
;
A
#
# COMPACT_ATOMS: atom_id res chain seq x y z
N MET A 1 6.85 10.20 -3.61
CA MET A 1 6.06 9.00 -3.24
C MET A 1 6.12 7.82 -4.23
N LYS A 2 6.62 7.96 -5.47
CA LYS A 2 6.68 6.85 -6.46
C LYS A 2 7.44 5.60 -5.98
N ARG A 3 8.56 5.78 -5.26
CA ARG A 3 9.37 4.65 -4.75
C ARG A 3 8.59 3.74 -3.81
N LYS A 4 7.89 4.32 -2.82
CA LYS A 4 7.11 3.58 -1.81
C LYS A 4 5.96 2.78 -2.45
N ARG A 5 5.22 3.43 -3.37
CA ARG A 5 4.08 2.83 -4.10
C ARG A 5 4.51 1.76 -5.11
N GLY A 6 5.62 2.00 -5.82
CA GLY A 6 6.21 1.02 -6.73
C GLY A 6 6.68 -0.23 -6.00
N TYR A 7 7.34 -0.05 -4.85
CA TYR A 7 7.82 -1.15 -4.01
C TYR A 7 6.67 -1.98 -3.43
N SER A 8 5.56 -1.38 -3.01
CA SER A 8 4.39 -2.15 -2.56
C SER A 8 3.82 -3.05 -3.65
N GLY A 9 3.67 -2.56 -4.87
CA GLY A 9 3.20 -3.41 -5.97
C GLY A 9 4.23 -4.42 -6.45
N HIS A 10 5.51 -4.17 -6.21
CA HIS A 10 6.54 -5.18 -6.41
C HIS A 10 6.35 -6.30 -5.39
N ILE A 11 6.33 -6.02 -4.08
CA ILE A 11 6.15 -7.06 -3.04
C ILE A 11 4.83 -7.83 -3.19
N MET A 12 3.74 -7.17 -3.59
CA MET A 12 2.45 -7.85 -3.79
C MET A 12 2.43 -8.83 -4.97
N ARG A 13 3.30 -8.64 -5.97
CA ARG A 13 3.40 -9.50 -7.17
C ARG A 13 4.57 -10.46 -7.10
N ASP A 14 5.58 -10.10 -6.34
CA ASP A 14 6.85 -10.77 -6.35
C ASP A 14 6.79 -12.00 -5.44
N SER A 15 7.06 -13.17 -6.02
CA SER A 15 7.14 -14.44 -5.30
C SER A 15 8.40 -14.56 -4.42
N SER A 16 9.26 -13.53 -4.37
CA SER A 16 10.55 -13.57 -3.65
C SER A 16 10.46 -13.84 -2.15
N GLY A 17 9.26 -13.82 -1.55
CA GLY A 17 9.05 -14.61 -0.34
C GLY A 17 7.84 -14.18 0.50
N PRO A 18 7.15 -15.15 1.14
CA PRO A 18 5.99 -14.88 1.99
C PRO A 18 6.34 -13.98 3.18
N LEU A 19 7.60 -13.96 3.61
CA LEU A 19 8.06 -13.17 4.75
C LEU A 19 7.93 -11.66 4.53
N LEU A 20 8.25 -11.16 3.34
CA LEU A 20 8.14 -9.72 3.03
C LEU A 20 6.67 -9.29 3.02
N GLN A 21 5.80 -10.13 2.45
CA GLN A 21 4.37 -9.91 2.45
C GLN A 21 3.79 -9.94 3.88
N LEU A 22 4.17 -10.92 4.70
CA LEU A 22 3.75 -11.02 6.10
C LEU A 22 4.23 -9.82 6.93
N SER A 23 5.44 -9.33 6.66
CA SER A 23 6.00 -8.13 7.29
C SER A 23 5.21 -6.87 6.94
N LEU A 24 4.88 -6.69 5.66
CA LEU A 24 4.05 -5.58 5.19
C LEU A 24 2.62 -5.65 5.77
N GLU A 25 2.02 -6.83 5.79
CA GLU A 25 0.69 -7.07 6.37
C GLU A 25 0.69 -6.92 7.90
N GLY A 26 1.87 -6.98 8.51
CA GLY A 26 2.05 -6.88 9.95
C GLY A 26 1.65 -8.14 10.71
N LYS A 27 1.52 -9.28 10.03
CA LYS A 27 1.16 -10.61 10.58
C LYS A 27 2.33 -11.36 11.24
N ILE A 28 3.48 -10.70 11.41
CA ILE A 28 4.62 -11.29 12.13
C ILE A 28 4.27 -11.45 13.61
N GLU A 29 4.55 -12.63 14.16
CA GLU A 29 4.38 -12.93 15.58
C GLU A 29 5.30 -12.04 16.44
N GLY A 30 4.72 -11.35 17.42
CA GLY A 30 5.45 -10.48 18.36
C GLY A 30 4.65 -9.27 18.82
N LYS A 31 4.81 -8.88 20.10
CA LYS A 31 4.15 -7.71 20.68
C LYS A 31 4.90 -6.44 20.26
N ARG A 32 4.26 -5.57 19.45
CA ARG A 32 4.81 -4.24 19.14
C ARG A 32 4.69 -3.33 20.38
N GLY A 33 5.73 -2.52 20.65
CA GLY A 33 5.72 -1.57 21.76
C GLY A 33 4.64 -0.49 21.61
N GLN A 34 3.99 -0.11 22.71
CA GLN A 34 3.01 0.97 22.76
C GLN A 34 3.70 2.34 22.62
N GLY A 35 3.24 3.20 21.71
CA GLY A 35 3.65 4.62 21.70
C GLY A 35 3.61 5.40 20.37
N ARG A 36 3.66 4.75 19.19
CA ARG A 36 3.69 5.46 17.89
C ARG A 36 2.31 5.41 17.17
N PRO A 37 1.84 6.51 16.52
CA PRO A 37 0.51 6.57 15.90
C PRO A 37 0.26 5.56 14.77
N ARG A 38 -1.02 5.25 14.58
CA ARG A 38 -1.63 4.09 13.90
C ARG A 38 -1.70 4.17 12.37
N LYS A 39 -0.61 4.54 11.68
CA LYS A 39 -0.57 4.44 10.20
C LYS A 39 0.46 3.39 9.78
N ASN A 40 -0.03 2.21 9.41
CA ASN A 40 0.78 1.13 8.91
C ASN A 40 0.95 1.23 7.39
N TRP A 41 1.89 0.47 6.86
CA TRP A 41 2.07 0.35 5.42
C TRP A 41 0.78 -0.08 4.70
N VAL A 42 -0.02 -0.95 5.31
CA VAL A 42 -1.34 -1.35 4.80
C VAL A 42 -2.30 -0.16 4.70
N ASP A 43 -2.30 0.73 5.69
CA ASP A 43 -3.17 1.91 5.70
C ASP A 43 -2.74 2.91 4.61
N ASP A 44 -1.43 3.11 4.44
CA ASP A 44 -0.88 3.90 3.33
C ASP A 44 -1.26 3.32 1.96
N VAL A 45 -1.16 1.99 1.81
CA VAL A 45 -1.47 1.31 0.56
C VAL A 45 -2.97 1.36 0.24
N LYS A 46 -3.84 1.21 1.25
CA LYS A 46 -5.30 1.41 1.11
C LYS A 46 -5.65 2.84 0.71
N GLU A 47 -5.00 3.83 1.33
CA GLU A 47 -5.18 5.25 0.99
C GLU A 47 -4.76 5.54 -0.45
N TRP A 48 -3.67 4.92 -0.94
CA TRP A 48 -3.22 5.10 -2.32
C TRP A 48 -4.05 4.38 -3.37
N SER A 49 -4.67 3.25 -3.01
CA SER A 49 -5.51 2.45 -3.91
C SER A 49 -6.98 2.87 -3.91
N GLY A 50 -7.36 3.75 -2.98
CA GLY A 50 -8.74 4.13 -2.73
C GLY A 50 -9.62 2.96 -2.32
N SER A 51 -9.03 1.89 -1.77
CA SER A 51 -9.75 0.67 -1.41
C SER A 51 -9.98 0.59 0.10
N THR A 52 -11.16 0.11 0.49
CA THR A 52 -11.51 -0.15 1.90
C THR A 52 -10.82 -1.42 2.44
N SER A 53 -10.64 -2.43 1.58
CA SER A 53 -9.99 -3.69 1.93
C SER A 53 -8.57 -3.82 1.35
N TYR A 54 -7.72 -4.53 2.08
CA TYR A 54 -6.38 -4.89 1.61
C TYR A 54 -6.45 -5.92 0.47
N GLY A 55 -7.40 -6.86 0.52
CA GLY A 55 -7.60 -7.86 -0.54
C GLY A 55 -7.94 -7.22 -1.90
N ASP A 56 -8.80 -6.19 -1.89
CA ASP A 56 -9.11 -5.42 -3.11
C ASP A 56 -7.87 -4.71 -3.65
N THR A 57 -7.00 -4.24 -2.76
CA THR A 57 -5.74 -3.59 -3.17
C THR A 57 -4.77 -4.61 -3.77
N GLN A 58 -4.71 -5.81 -3.22
CA GLN A 58 -3.87 -6.90 -3.72
C GLN A 58 -4.32 -7.31 -5.14
N ARG A 59 -5.64 -7.45 -5.35
CA ARG A 59 -6.23 -7.76 -6.66
C ARG A 59 -6.01 -6.66 -7.70
N LYS A 60 -6.10 -5.38 -7.30
CA LYS A 60 -5.69 -4.24 -8.17
C LYS A 60 -4.18 -4.21 -8.43
N ALA A 61 -3.37 -4.68 -7.47
CA ALA A 61 -1.93 -4.77 -7.63
C ALA A 61 -1.53 -5.89 -8.59
N GLU A 62 -2.28 -6.99 -8.69
CA GLU A 62 -2.00 -8.04 -9.69
C GLU A 62 -1.98 -7.46 -11.12
N ASN A 63 -2.88 -6.53 -11.43
CA ASN A 63 -2.83 -5.78 -12.68
C ASN A 63 -1.68 -4.76 -12.68
N ARG A 64 -0.66 -5.03 -13.50
CA ARG A 64 0.55 -4.20 -13.59
C ARG A 64 0.29 -2.82 -14.17
N GLU A 65 -0.61 -2.70 -15.14
CA GLU A 65 -0.92 -1.43 -15.80
C GLU A 65 -1.71 -0.52 -14.87
N GLU A 66 -2.78 -1.06 -14.29
CA GLU A 66 -3.64 -0.33 -13.35
C GLU A 66 -2.84 0.20 -12.15
N TRP A 67 -1.94 -0.62 -11.62
CA TRP A 67 -1.06 -0.18 -10.54
C TRP A 67 -0.02 0.86 -10.97
N ARG A 68 0.53 0.76 -12.19
CA ARG A 68 1.47 1.75 -12.71
C ARG A 68 0.79 3.10 -12.85
N ASP A 69 -0.46 3.13 -13.31
CA ASP A 69 -1.26 4.35 -13.44
C ASP A 69 -1.59 4.92 -12.07
N MET A 70 -1.97 4.08 -11.11
CA MET A 70 -2.10 4.49 -9.71
C MET A 70 -0.81 5.11 -9.20
N VAL A 71 0.34 4.43 -9.31
CA VAL A 71 1.67 4.89 -8.85
C VAL A 71 2.10 6.20 -9.53
N ALA A 72 1.79 6.35 -10.83
CA ALA A 72 2.09 7.53 -11.62
C ALA A 72 1.29 8.77 -11.17
N GLY A 73 0.09 8.56 -10.59
CA GLY A 73 -0.84 9.60 -10.17
C GLY A 73 -1.71 10.08 -11.34
N PRO A 74 -2.89 10.69 -11.07
CA PRO A 74 -3.75 11.21 -12.14
C PRO A 74 -2.99 12.27 -12.95
N LYS A 75 -3.13 12.24 -14.29
CA LYS A 75 -2.66 13.33 -15.18
C LYS A 75 -3.50 14.60 -15.08
N THR A 76 -4.57 14.59 -14.28
CA THR A 76 -5.53 15.69 -14.16
C THR A 76 -5.41 16.34 -12.79
N ALA A 77 -5.27 17.66 -12.82
CA ALA A 77 -5.27 18.53 -11.67
C ALA A 77 -6.55 18.31 -10.86
N LEU A 78 -6.44 17.67 -9.70
CA LEU A 78 -7.19 17.96 -8.49
C LEU A 78 -6.61 17.07 -7.38
N GLY A 79 -6.03 17.74 -6.40
CA GLY A 79 -5.31 17.10 -5.31
C GLY A 79 -6.21 16.21 -4.47
N TYR A 80 -5.75 14.99 -4.23
CA TYR A 80 -6.17 14.23 -3.07
C TYR A 80 -5.37 14.72 -1.85
N CYS A 81 -5.66 15.95 -1.43
CA CYS A 81 -5.37 16.46 -0.10
C CYS A 81 -6.71 16.52 0.64
N ARG A 82 -7.03 15.47 1.39
CA ARG A 82 -8.09 15.53 2.39
C ARG A 82 -7.79 14.58 3.55
N TYR A 83 -6.88 14.99 4.41
CA TYR A 83 -6.97 14.71 5.84
C TYR A 83 -6.85 16.05 6.58
N LYS A 84 -7.97 16.45 7.18
CA LYS A 84 -8.08 17.57 8.12
C LYS A 84 -7.18 17.33 9.34
N ILE A 85 -6.34 18.30 9.66
CA ILE A 85 -6.11 18.83 11.02
C ILE A 85 -6.43 20.31 10.93
#